data_AF-A0A239WEZ2-F1
#
_entry.id   AF-A0A239WEZ2-F1
#
_cell.length_a   1.000
_cell.length_b   1.000
_cell.length_c   1.000
_cell.angle_alpha   90.00
_cell.angle_beta   90.00
_cell.angle_gamma   90.00
#
_symmetry.space_group_name_H-M   'P 1'
#
loop_
_entity.id
_entity.type
_entity.pdbx_description
1 polymer ?
#
loop_
_entity_poly.entity_id
_entity_poly.type
_entity_poly.pdbx_seq_one_letter_code
_entity_poly.pdbx_strand_id
1 'polypeptide(L)'
;MPQYPGYPPASHVIDYLEHYERRYDLPVRRPVHVRSVSHDGGMFFLDSTVGQFTADHVVAATGTWSAPFVPHYPGTFRGRQWHSSTYPGPEPFRGAKVAVVGGANSGAQIAADLLVTSEVTWFTLERPRWMPDDVDGRDLFLRSRRRILGGDSGPNLGDIVALPHLRELRDSGPLSATPIFDSLSELDHDHLIWCTGFRPALGPFRHLMRGREPAVKNLYLVGYGNWTGDGSATLMGVGPFAKHTARVVAGRVDEARQHEF
;
A
#
# COMPACT_ATOMS: atom_id res chain seq x y z
N MET A 1 -8.96 -0.05 16.27
CA MET A 1 -9.84 -1.06 15.65
C MET A 1 -10.29 -2.05 16.71
N PRO A 2 -11.59 -2.41 16.77
CA PRO A 2 -12.08 -3.46 17.65
C PRO A 2 -11.33 -4.78 17.43
N GLN A 3 -11.22 -5.59 18.49
CA GLN A 3 -10.61 -6.92 18.38
C GLN A 3 -11.40 -7.79 17.39
N TYR A 4 -10.68 -8.63 16.66
CA TYR A 4 -11.23 -9.62 15.75
C TYR A 4 -10.49 -10.95 15.98
N PRO A 5 -11.18 -12.10 16.06
CA PRO A 5 -10.52 -13.40 16.14
C PRO A 5 -9.69 -13.68 14.89
N GLY A 6 -8.37 -13.81 15.03
CA GLY A 6 -7.46 -13.99 13.88
C GLY A 6 -7.21 -12.69 13.10
N TYR A 7 -6.98 -12.80 11.79
CA TYR A 7 -6.75 -11.63 10.94
C TYR A 7 -8.08 -11.02 10.48
N PRO A 8 -8.28 -9.70 10.64
CA PRO A 8 -9.53 -9.06 10.27
C PRO A 8 -9.72 -9.07 8.74
N PRO A 9 -10.91 -9.42 8.23
CA PRO A 9 -11.22 -9.30 6.82
C PRO A 9 -11.31 -7.84 6.40
N ALA A 10 -11.31 -7.58 5.10
CA ALA A 10 -11.44 -6.23 4.54
C ALA A 10 -12.72 -5.51 5.02
N SER A 11 -13.84 -6.23 5.15
CA SER A 11 -15.11 -5.68 5.67
C SER A 11 -14.97 -5.13 7.09
N HIS A 12 -14.27 -5.83 7.98
CA HIS A 12 -14.05 -5.37 9.36
C HIS A 12 -13.23 -4.07 9.40
N VAL A 13 -12.27 -3.90 8.47
CA VAL A 13 -11.50 -2.67 8.35
C VAL A 13 -12.37 -1.52 7.84
N ILE A 14 -13.21 -1.78 6.84
CA ILE A 14 -14.19 -0.79 6.31
C ILE A 14 -15.11 -0.35 7.44
N ASP A 15 -15.75 -1.30 8.13
CA ASP A 15 -16.65 -1.03 9.25
C ASP A 15 -15.94 -0.20 10.33
N TYR A 16 -14.71 -0.55 10.68
CA TYR A 16 -13.94 0.22 11.66
C TYR A 16 -13.74 1.68 11.24
N LEU A 17 -13.36 1.94 9.98
CA LEU A 17 -13.12 3.29 9.49
C LEU A 17 -14.41 4.11 9.40
N GLU A 18 -15.51 3.49 8.97
CA GLU A 18 -16.83 4.13 8.96
C GLU A 18 -17.30 4.51 10.37
N HIS A 19 -17.17 3.60 11.34
CA HIS A 19 -17.50 3.89 12.73
C HIS A 19 -16.57 4.94 13.34
N TYR A 20 -15.29 4.94 12.96
CA TYR A 20 -14.33 5.95 13.40
C TYR A 20 -14.75 7.34 12.92
N GLU A 21 -15.10 7.48 11.64
CA GLU A 21 -15.60 8.74 11.08
C GLU A 21 -16.84 9.26 11.81
N ARG A 22 -17.86 8.39 11.99
CA ARG A 22 -19.09 8.74 12.72
C ARG A 22 -18.82 9.10 14.18
N ARG A 23 -17.94 8.35 14.86
CA ARG A 23 -17.62 8.55 16.27
C ARG A 23 -17.02 9.93 16.55
N TYR A 24 -16.20 10.43 15.63
CA TYR A 24 -15.49 11.71 15.79
C TYR A 24 -16.15 12.85 15.02
N ASP A 25 -17.32 12.62 14.41
CA ASP A 25 -18.05 13.61 13.62
C ASP A 25 -17.16 14.33 12.60
N LEU A 26 -16.32 13.55 11.89
CA LEU A 26 -15.37 14.13 10.95
C LEU A 26 -16.14 14.72 9.75
N PRO A 27 -15.87 15.97 9.34
CA PRO A 27 -16.62 16.64 8.28
C PRO A 27 -16.18 16.16 6.88
N VAL A 28 -16.36 14.88 6.58
CA VAL A 28 -15.93 14.29 5.32
C VAL A 28 -17.00 14.44 4.25
N ARG A 29 -16.62 14.97 3.08
CA ARG A 29 -17.50 15.08 1.91
C ARG A 29 -17.22 13.94 0.93
N ARG A 30 -18.24 13.15 0.60
CA ARG A 30 -18.18 12.07 -0.41
C ARG A 30 -19.43 12.04 -1.30
N PRO A 31 -19.31 11.61 -2.57
CA PRO A 31 -18.07 11.39 -3.32
C PRO A 31 -17.48 12.74 -3.81
N VAL A 32 -16.18 12.96 -3.59
CA VAL A 32 -15.46 14.13 -4.12
C VAL A 32 -14.13 13.66 -4.72
N HIS A 33 -13.91 13.97 -6.01
CA HIS A 33 -12.63 13.77 -6.65
C HIS A 33 -11.96 15.13 -6.89
N VAL A 34 -10.82 15.35 -6.24
CA VAL A 34 -9.96 16.52 -6.46
C VAL A 34 -9.16 16.27 -7.73
N ARG A 35 -9.36 17.12 -8.74
CA ARG A 35 -8.73 17.01 -10.06
C ARG A 35 -7.38 17.72 -10.10
N SER A 36 -7.28 18.88 -9.47
CA SER A 36 -6.03 19.63 -9.36
C SER A 36 -5.95 20.44 -8.07
N VAL A 37 -4.72 20.69 -7.64
CA VAL A 37 -4.38 21.56 -6.52
C VAL A 37 -3.29 22.51 -7.02
N SER A 38 -3.52 23.81 -6.98
CA SER A 38 -2.52 24.83 -7.26
C SER A 38 -2.26 25.71 -6.03
N HIS A 39 -1.16 26.45 -6.05
CA HIS A 39 -0.77 27.35 -4.98
C HIS A 39 -0.23 28.65 -5.58
N ASP A 40 -0.76 29.80 -5.15
CA ASP A 40 -0.40 31.12 -5.71
C ASP A 40 0.75 31.82 -4.97
N GLY A 41 1.25 31.22 -3.89
CA GLY A 41 2.25 31.81 -3.01
C GLY A 41 1.72 32.15 -1.61
N GLY A 42 0.40 32.20 -1.44
CA GLY A 42 -0.26 32.40 -0.14
C GLY A 42 -1.31 31.33 0.18
N MET A 43 -2.10 30.88 -0.80
CA MET A 43 -3.24 30.00 -0.58
C MET A 43 -3.32 28.89 -1.64
N PHE A 44 -3.91 27.76 -1.25
CA PHE A 44 -4.24 26.67 -2.16
C PHE A 44 -5.58 26.88 -2.84
N PHE A 45 -5.65 26.52 -4.12
CA PHE A 45 -6.89 26.41 -4.89
C PHE A 45 -7.06 24.97 -5.34
N LEU A 46 -8.19 24.36 -5.01
CA LEU A 46 -8.50 22.99 -5.35
C LEU A 46 -9.69 22.98 -6.29
N ASP A 47 -9.52 22.34 -7.45
CA ASP A 47 -10.61 22.05 -8.36
C ASP A 47 -11.09 20.61 -8.14
N SER A 48 -12.40 20.43 -7.99
CA SER A 48 -13.01 19.14 -7.68
C SER A 48 -14.34 18.90 -8.39
N THR A 49 -14.85 17.68 -8.29
CA THR A 49 -16.16 17.30 -8.85
C THR A 49 -17.35 18.03 -8.24
N VAL A 50 -17.19 18.70 -7.08
CA VAL A 50 -18.27 19.43 -6.38
C VAL A 50 -18.02 20.94 -6.33
N GLY A 51 -17.13 21.43 -7.20
CA GLY A 51 -16.75 22.83 -7.26
C GLY A 51 -15.36 23.09 -6.69
N GLN A 52 -15.09 24.37 -6.44
CA GLN A 52 -13.77 24.85 -6.03
C GLN A 52 -13.69 25.01 -4.52
N PHE A 53 -12.51 24.75 -3.96
CA PHE A 53 -12.17 25.03 -2.58
C PHE A 53 -10.92 25.88 -2.51
N THR A 54 -10.80 26.63 -1.43
CA THR A 54 -9.57 27.32 -1.05
C THR A 54 -9.14 26.84 0.34
N ALA A 55 -7.84 26.84 0.60
CA ALA A 55 -7.28 26.43 1.89
C ALA A 55 -5.93 27.07 2.16
N ASP A 56 -5.64 27.40 3.42
CA ASP A 56 -4.31 27.87 3.85
C ASP A 56 -3.29 26.72 3.96
N HIS A 57 -3.78 25.52 4.28
CA HIS A 57 -2.99 24.30 4.41
C HIS A 57 -3.65 23.14 3.66
N VAL A 58 -2.83 22.29 3.04
CA VAL A 58 -3.29 21.04 2.41
C VAL A 58 -2.52 19.87 3.01
N VAL A 59 -3.25 18.90 3.56
CA VAL A 59 -2.70 17.61 3.97
C VAL A 59 -3.13 16.57 2.94
N ALA A 60 -2.19 16.13 2.11
CA ALA A 60 -2.42 15.08 1.14
C ALA A 60 -2.30 13.71 1.82
N ALA A 61 -3.38 12.92 1.79
CA ALA A 61 -3.44 11.57 2.33
C ALA A 61 -4.18 10.62 1.35
N THR A 62 -3.86 10.69 0.06
CA THR A 62 -4.56 9.97 -1.03
C THR A 62 -4.09 8.52 -1.21
N GLY A 63 -3.09 8.08 -0.43
CA GLY A 63 -2.57 6.72 -0.48
C GLY A 63 -1.90 6.37 -1.81
N THR A 64 -1.97 5.10 -2.18
CA THR A 64 -1.24 4.55 -3.34
C THR A 64 -2.12 3.77 -4.31
N TRP A 65 -3.30 3.30 -3.87
CA TRP A 65 -4.12 2.30 -4.57
C TRP A 65 -4.52 2.72 -6.00
N SER A 66 -4.79 4.01 -6.24
CA SER A 66 -5.16 4.53 -7.56
C SER A 66 -3.99 4.72 -8.53
N ALA A 67 -2.77 4.34 -8.13
CA ALA A 67 -1.56 4.45 -8.95
C ALA A 67 -0.78 3.12 -8.96
N PRO A 68 -1.38 2.03 -9.52
CA PRO A 68 -0.70 0.75 -9.64
C PRO A 68 0.59 0.86 -10.46
N PHE A 69 1.60 0.08 -10.11
CA PHE A 69 2.87 0.05 -10.83
C PHE A 69 3.02 -1.26 -11.60
N VAL A 70 3.01 -1.17 -12.92
CA VAL A 70 3.40 -2.27 -13.81
C VAL A 70 4.73 -1.87 -14.47
N PRO A 71 5.80 -2.68 -14.34
CA PRO A 71 7.08 -2.37 -14.96
C PRO A 71 6.99 -2.47 -16.49
N HIS A 72 7.82 -1.70 -17.19
CA HIS A 72 8.10 -2.01 -18.58
C HIS A 72 8.94 -3.30 -18.62
N TYR A 73 8.46 -4.31 -19.34
CA TYR A 73 9.12 -5.61 -19.44
C TYR A 73 9.27 -6.03 -20.90
N PRO A 74 10.40 -6.63 -21.32
CA PRO A 74 10.59 -7.06 -22.70
C PRO A 74 9.55 -8.08 -23.18
N GLY A 75 9.32 -8.11 -24.50
CA GLY A 75 8.46 -9.10 -25.16
C GLY A 75 6.98 -8.75 -25.16
N THR A 76 6.14 -9.74 -25.47
CA THR A 76 4.67 -9.57 -25.51
C THR A 76 4.00 -10.80 -24.93
N PHE A 77 3.18 -10.59 -23.91
CA PHE A 77 2.33 -11.62 -23.34
C PHE A 77 1.02 -11.72 -24.13
N ARG A 78 0.61 -12.93 -24.52
CA ARG A 78 -0.62 -13.18 -25.29
C ARG A 78 -1.86 -13.33 -24.42
N GLY A 79 -1.68 -13.72 -23.15
CA GLY A 79 -2.77 -13.87 -22.19
C GLY A 79 -3.27 -12.53 -21.63
N ARG A 80 -4.22 -12.59 -20.71
CA ARG A 80 -4.79 -11.39 -20.07
C ARG A 80 -3.96 -10.96 -18.87
N GLN A 81 -3.59 -9.69 -18.84
CA GLN A 81 -2.83 -9.08 -17.75
C GLN A 81 -3.74 -8.39 -16.74
N TRP A 82 -3.35 -8.46 -15.48
CA TRP A 82 -4.02 -7.87 -14.32
C TRP A 82 -3.00 -7.18 -13.41
N HIS A 83 -3.45 -6.28 -12.56
CA HIS A 83 -2.68 -5.82 -11.41
C HIS A 83 -3.38 -6.29 -10.13
N SER A 84 -2.65 -6.46 -9.03
CA SER A 84 -3.23 -6.89 -7.75
C SER A 84 -4.37 -5.98 -7.27
N SER A 85 -4.38 -4.70 -7.67
CA SER A 85 -5.45 -3.74 -7.40
C SER A 85 -6.79 -4.06 -8.06
N THR A 86 -6.78 -4.84 -9.14
CA THR A 86 -7.96 -5.23 -9.89
C THR A 86 -8.17 -6.74 -9.87
N TYR A 87 -7.50 -7.45 -8.96
CA TYR A 87 -7.68 -8.88 -8.75
C TYR A 87 -9.11 -9.16 -8.25
N PRO A 88 -9.94 -9.91 -9.00
CA PRO A 88 -11.36 -10.12 -8.68
C PRO A 88 -11.62 -11.27 -7.70
N GLY A 89 -10.57 -11.92 -7.17
CA GLY A 89 -10.66 -13.21 -6.49
C GLY A 89 -10.35 -14.39 -7.43
N PRO A 90 -10.35 -15.63 -6.92
CA PRO A 90 -9.79 -16.78 -7.64
C PRO A 90 -10.75 -17.37 -8.69
N GLU A 91 -12.06 -17.17 -8.51
CA GLU A 91 -13.10 -17.80 -9.33
C GLU A 91 -12.92 -17.57 -10.84
N PRO A 92 -12.61 -16.36 -11.34
CA PRO A 92 -12.43 -16.13 -12.77
C PRO A 92 -11.21 -16.83 -13.39
N PHE A 93 -10.32 -17.39 -12.57
CA PHE A 93 -9.09 -18.06 -13.00
C PHE A 93 -9.21 -19.59 -12.93
N ARG A 94 -10.38 -20.13 -12.58
CA ARG A 94 -10.59 -21.56 -12.38
C ARG A 94 -10.17 -22.38 -13.61
N GLY A 95 -9.27 -23.35 -13.39
CA GLY A 95 -8.74 -24.25 -14.41
C GLY A 95 -7.70 -23.61 -15.36
N ALA A 96 -7.34 -22.35 -15.17
CA ALA A 96 -6.36 -21.64 -15.99
C ALA A 96 -4.92 -21.76 -15.44
N LYS A 97 -3.94 -21.49 -16.31
CA LYS A 97 -2.54 -21.25 -15.92
C LYS A 97 -2.33 -19.77 -15.59
N VAL A 98 -1.89 -19.48 -14.37
CA VAL A 98 -1.73 -18.10 -13.87
C VAL A 98 -0.29 -17.83 -13.44
N ALA A 99 0.34 -16.85 -14.09
CA ALA A 99 1.60 -16.27 -13.65
C ALA A 99 1.31 -15.16 -12.62
N VAL A 100 1.92 -15.22 -11.44
CA VAL A 100 1.86 -14.15 -10.43
C VAL A 100 3.25 -13.56 -10.27
N VAL A 101 3.43 -12.26 -10.48
CA VAL A 101 4.74 -11.59 -10.38
C VAL A 101 4.79 -10.67 -9.17
N GLY A 102 5.72 -10.92 -8.23
CA GLY A 102 5.99 -10.05 -7.09
C GLY A 102 6.24 -10.82 -5.80
N GLY A 103 7.33 -10.52 -5.09
CA GLY A 103 7.83 -11.33 -3.96
C GLY A 103 7.45 -10.86 -2.55
N ALA A 104 6.40 -10.04 -2.42
CA ALA A 104 5.94 -9.49 -1.14
C ALA A 104 4.54 -10.03 -0.77
N ASN A 105 3.95 -9.51 0.32
CA ASN A 105 2.68 -9.97 0.89
C ASN A 105 1.56 -10.19 -0.14
N SER A 106 1.29 -9.24 -1.04
CA SER A 106 0.24 -9.40 -2.07
C SER A 106 0.53 -10.55 -3.04
N GLY A 107 1.78 -10.72 -3.48
CA GLY A 107 2.13 -11.79 -4.41
C GLY A 107 1.99 -13.17 -3.77
N ALA A 108 2.47 -13.33 -2.53
CA ALA A 108 2.33 -14.58 -1.79
C ALA A 108 0.87 -14.92 -1.49
N GLN A 109 0.06 -13.94 -1.06
CA GLN A 109 -1.35 -14.16 -0.74
C GLN A 109 -2.19 -14.45 -1.98
N ILE A 110 -2.00 -13.72 -3.09
CA ILE A 110 -2.74 -13.97 -4.35
C ILE A 110 -2.32 -15.30 -4.96
N ALA A 111 -1.02 -15.65 -4.95
CA ALA A 111 -0.58 -16.96 -5.42
C ALA A 111 -1.22 -18.10 -4.61
N ALA A 112 -1.26 -17.97 -3.27
CA ALA A 112 -1.91 -18.94 -2.40
C ALA A 112 -3.42 -19.07 -2.65
N ASP A 113 -4.11 -17.94 -2.80
CA ASP A 113 -5.56 -17.90 -3.07
C ASP A 113 -5.90 -18.62 -4.39
N LEU A 114 -5.05 -18.48 -5.42
CA LEU A 114 -5.24 -19.11 -6.73
C LEU A 114 -4.90 -20.60 -6.79
N LEU A 115 -4.02 -21.10 -5.91
CA LEU A 115 -3.66 -22.52 -5.88
C LEU A 115 -4.86 -23.44 -5.62
N VAL A 116 -5.95 -22.91 -5.06
CA VAL A 116 -7.20 -23.64 -4.81
C VAL A 116 -7.96 -23.94 -6.11
N THR A 117 -7.77 -23.13 -7.16
CA THR A 117 -8.61 -23.16 -8.37
C THR A 117 -7.84 -23.30 -9.67
N SER A 118 -6.52 -23.09 -9.66
CA SER A 118 -5.73 -22.81 -10.86
C SER A 118 -4.32 -23.41 -10.78
N GLU A 119 -3.67 -23.58 -11.93
CA GLU A 119 -2.23 -23.87 -11.99
C GLU A 119 -1.46 -22.55 -11.83
N VAL A 120 -0.60 -22.43 -10.82
CA VAL A 120 0.05 -21.16 -10.48
C VAL A 120 1.56 -21.25 -10.61
N THR A 121 2.16 -20.26 -11.27
CA THR A 121 3.61 -20.01 -11.22
C THR A 121 3.87 -18.68 -10.54
N TRP A 122 4.55 -18.70 -9.40
CA TRP A 122 4.86 -17.48 -8.63
C TRP A 122 6.27 -16.99 -8.93
N PHE A 123 6.37 -15.93 -9.74
CA PHE A 123 7.61 -15.33 -10.16
C PHE A 123 8.08 -14.21 -9.23
N THR A 124 9.36 -14.25 -8.83
CA THR A 124 9.98 -13.22 -7.98
C THR A 124 11.37 -12.82 -8.49
N LEU A 125 11.75 -11.57 -8.25
CA LEU A 125 13.09 -11.05 -8.60
C LEU A 125 14.18 -11.67 -7.73
N GLU A 126 13.90 -11.76 -6.44
CA GLU A 126 14.78 -12.34 -5.44
C GLU A 126 14.01 -13.42 -4.68
N ARG A 127 14.75 -14.28 -3.95
CA ARG A 127 14.12 -15.26 -3.07
C ARG A 127 13.20 -14.54 -2.06
N PRO A 128 11.92 -14.93 -1.94
CA PRO A 128 11.01 -14.29 -1.01
C PRO A 128 11.52 -14.38 0.42
N ARG A 129 11.48 -13.25 1.12
CA ARG A 129 11.83 -13.17 2.53
C ARG A 129 10.57 -13.33 3.36
N TRP A 130 10.59 -14.29 4.27
CA TRP A 130 9.51 -14.57 5.19
C TRP A 130 9.83 -13.99 6.57
N MET A 131 8.81 -13.46 7.22
CA MET A 131 8.89 -13.18 8.64
C MET A 131 8.99 -14.48 9.45
N PRO A 132 9.55 -14.43 10.67
CA PRO A 132 9.47 -15.56 11.58
C PRO A 132 8.02 -16.03 11.77
N ASP A 133 7.86 -17.35 11.88
CA ASP A 133 6.58 -18.03 11.94
C ASP A 133 5.73 -17.69 13.18
N ASP A 134 6.37 -17.14 14.22
CA ASP A 134 5.77 -16.65 15.47
C ASP A 134 5.40 -15.16 15.43
N VAL A 135 5.72 -14.46 14.34
CA VAL A 135 5.46 -13.02 14.17
C VAL A 135 4.18 -12.81 13.35
N ASP A 136 3.18 -12.19 13.98
CA ASP A 136 1.99 -11.70 13.30
C ASP A 136 2.08 -10.19 12.98
N GLY A 137 1.01 -9.65 12.37
CA GLY A 137 0.91 -8.22 12.03
C GLY A 137 0.86 -7.28 13.24
N ARG A 138 0.59 -7.78 14.45
CA ARG A 138 0.59 -6.98 15.69
C ARG A 138 2.01 -6.86 16.23
N ASP A 139 2.77 -7.94 16.22
CA ASP A 139 4.18 -7.92 16.61
C ASP A 139 5.03 -7.14 15.58
N LEU A 140 4.67 -7.22 14.29
CA LEU A 140 5.17 -6.33 13.23
C LEU A 140 5.07 -4.85 13.63
N PHE A 141 3.91 -4.41 14.12
CA PHE A 141 3.71 -3.03 14.56
C PHE A 141 4.54 -2.70 15.81
N LEU A 142 4.55 -3.58 16.82
CA LEU A 142 5.33 -3.35 18.05
C LEU A 142 6.84 -3.27 17.75
N ARG A 143 7.34 -4.01 16.76
CA ARG A 143 8.73 -3.97 16.31
C ARG A 143 9.02 -2.77 15.41
N SER A 144 8.11 -2.38 14.52
CA SER A 144 8.21 -1.13 13.75
C SER A 144 8.23 0.09 14.69
N ARG A 145 7.41 0.11 15.74
CA ARG A 145 7.45 1.14 16.78
C ARG A 145 8.77 1.16 17.56
N ARG A 146 9.36 -0.01 17.85
CA ARG A 146 10.70 -0.10 18.45
C ARG A 146 11.81 0.38 17.53
N ARG A 147 11.65 0.22 16.21
CA ARG A 147 12.60 0.73 15.21
C ARG A 147 12.58 2.26 15.13
N ILE A 148 11.38 2.84 15.08
CA ILE A 148 11.13 4.29 15.15
C ILE A 148 11.76 4.84 16.44
N LEU A 149 11.46 4.22 17.59
CA LEU A 149 11.95 4.69 18.90
C LEU A 149 13.39 4.29 19.28
N GLY A 150 14.11 3.47 18.50
CA GLY A 150 15.30 2.77 19.03
C GLY A 150 16.27 2.12 18.05
N GLY A 151 16.13 2.28 16.73
CA GLY A 151 17.17 1.90 15.75
C GLY A 151 17.41 0.40 15.54
N ASP A 152 16.42 -0.46 15.83
CA ASP A 152 16.56 -1.92 15.74
C ASP A 152 16.57 -2.48 14.29
N SER A 153 17.26 -3.61 14.08
CA SER A 153 17.51 -4.24 12.76
C SER A 153 16.54 -5.37 12.41
N GLY A 154 15.35 -5.38 13.03
CA GLY A 154 14.31 -6.39 12.81
C GLY A 154 13.82 -6.53 11.35
N PRO A 155 13.00 -7.57 11.07
CA PRO A 155 12.52 -7.91 9.72
C PRO A 155 11.87 -6.70 9.04
N ASN A 156 12.05 -6.61 7.72
CA ASN A 156 11.57 -5.47 6.95
C ASN A 156 10.04 -5.55 6.87
N LEU A 157 9.33 -4.42 6.94
CA LEU A 157 7.88 -4.37 6.76
C LEU A 157 7.42 -4.96 5.40
N GLY A 158 8.34 -5.02 4.43
CA GLY A 158 8.13 -5.66 3.14
C GLY A 158 8.27 -7.20 3.13
N ASP A 159 8.82 -7.82 4.18
CA ASP A 159 8.91 -9.27 4.30
C ASP A 159 7.50 -9.87 4.42
N ILE A 160 7.31 -11.09 3.91
CA ILE A 160 6.00 -11.76 3.87
C ILE A 160 5.62 -12.22 5.27
N VAL A 161 4.46 -11.80 5.75
CA VAL A 161 3.89 -12.31 6.99
C VAL A 161 3.52 -13.78 6.80
N ALA A 162 4.07 -14.64 7.64
CA ALA A 162 3.87 -16.09 7.58
C ALA A 162 2.50 -16.49 8.16
N LEU A 163 1.41 -16.10 7.48
CA LEU A 163 0.05 -16.49 7.86
C LEU A 163 -0.06 -18.03 7.92
N PRO A 164 -0.87 -18.62 8.83
CA PRO A 164 -0.93 -20.08 9.00
C PRO A 164 -1.11 -20.85 7.68
N HIS A 165 -2.06 -20.43 6.85
CA HIS A 165 -2.28 -21.07 5.54
C HIS A 165 -1.11 -20.91 4.56
N LEU A 166 -0.41 -19.75 4.57
CA LEU A 166 0.76 -19.55 3.73
C LEU A 166 1.94 -20.42 4.17
N ARG A 167 2.09 -20.64 5.49
CA ARG A 167 3.13 -21.53 6.05
C ARG A 167 2.91 -22.96 5.59
N GLU A 168 1.67 -23.46 5.68
CA GLU A 168 1.32 -24.80 5.21
C GLU A 168 1.66 -24.99 3.73
N LEU A 169 1.30 -24.03 2.87
CA LEU A 169 1.59 -24.09 1.43
C LEU A 169 3.09 -23.93 1.11
N ARG A 170 3.81 -23.11 1.87
CA ARG A 170 5.27 -22.94 1.75
C ARG A 170 5.98 -24.24 2.12
N ASP A 171 5.61 -24.84 3.26
CA ASP A 171 6.30 -25.99 3.84
C ASP A 171 5.97 -27.29 3.09
N SER A 172 4.75 -27.41 2.53
CA SER A 172 4.36 -28.54 1.68
C SER A 172 4.85 -28.41 0.23
N GLY A 173 5.28 -27.22 -0.21
CA GLY A 173 5.87 -26.97 -1.52
C GLY A 173 5.04 -26.24 -2.59
N PRO A 174 3.68 -26.28 -2.62
CA PRO A 174 2.89 -25.59 -3.64
C PRO A 174 3.16 -24.09 -3.80
N LEU A 175 3.54 -23.40 -2.72
CA LEU A 175 3.89 -21.97 -2.75
C LEU A 175 5.41 -21.77 -2.88
N SER A 176 5.98 -22.30 -3.96
CA SER A 176 7.40 -22.16 -4.28
C SER A 176 7.63 -21.02 -5.26
N ALA A 177 8.60 -20.15 -4.96
CA ALA A 177 8.98 -19.06 -5.85
C ALA A 177 9.85 -19.55 -7.01
N THR A 178 9.57 -19.01 -8.19
CA THR A 178 10.33 -19.19 -9.42
C THR A 178 11.07 -17.88 -9.75
N PRO A 179 12.35 -17.92 -10.17
CA PRO A 179 13.03 -16.73 -10.68
C PRO A 179 12.23 -16.11 -11.83
N ILE A 180 12.17 -14.78 -11.87
CA ILE A 180 11.48 -14.07 -12.95
C ILE A 180 12.14 -14.39 -14.31
N PHE A 181 11.30 -14.58 -15.34
CA PHE A 181 11.68 -14.79 -16.75
C PHE A 181 12.30 -13.54 -17.37
N ASP A 182 12.99 -13.63 -18.52
CA ASP A 182 13.65 -12.47 -19.16
C ASP A 182 12.73 -11.72 -20.14
N SER A 183 11.74 -12.41 -20.71
CA SER A 183 10.79 -11.86 -21.67
C SER A 183 9.36 -12.38 -21.45
N LEU A 184 8.38 -11.48 -21.57
CA LEU A 184 6.96 -11.84 -21.52
C LEU A 184 6.55 -12.85 -22.59
N SER A 185 7.32 -12.95 -23.68
CA SER A 185 7.08 -13.90 -24.76
C SER A 185 7.40 -15.35 -24.38
N GLU A 186 8.07 -15.59 -23.24
CA GLU A 186 8.39 -16.93 -22.72
C GLU A 186 7.24 -17.56 -21.93
N LEU A 187 6.25 -16.75 -21.52
CA LEU A 187 5.14 -17.21 -20.70
C LEU A 187 4.10 -17.97 -21.53
N ASP A 188 3.83 -19.22 -21.12
CA ASP A 188 2.71 -20.06 -21.59
C ASP A 188 1.58 -20.08 -20.55
N HIS A 189 1.10 -18.89 -20.17
CA HIS A 189 0.04 -18.71 -19.17
C HIS A 189 -1.17 -18.01 -19.80
N ASP A 190 -2.37 -18.31 -19.30
CA ASP A 190 -3.60 -17.64 -19.71
C ASP A 190 -3.71 -16.25 -19.10
N HIS A 191 -3.18 -16.11 -17.88
CA HIS A 191 -3.25 -14.91 -17.07
C HIS A 191 -1.91 -14.53 -16.45
N LEU A 192 -1.65 -13.23 -16.36
CA LEU A 192 -0.51 -12.65 -15.65
C LEU A 192 -1.01 -11.61 -14.65
N ILE A 193 -0.68 -11.77 -13.38
CA ILE A 193 -1.06 -10.85 -12.31
C ILE A 193 0.19 -10.15 -11.77
N TRP A 194 0.26 -8.84 -12.02
CA TRP A 194 1.30 -7.96 -11.49
C TRP A 194 1.00 -7.61 -10.03
N CYS A 195 1.74 -8.21 -9.11
CA CYS A 195 1.81 -7.86 -7.68
C CYS A 195 3.03 -6.97 -7.40
N THR A 196 3.32 -6.05 -8.31
CA THR A 196 4.52 -5.20 -8.34
C THR A 196 4.39 -3.89 -7.57
N GLY A 197 3.33 -3.75 -6.79
CA GLY A 197 3.14 -2.64 -5.86
C GLY A 197 2.58 -1.39 -6.52
N PHE A 198 2.76 -0.25 -5.87
CA PHE A 198 2.06 0.98 -6.21
C PHE A 198 3.00 2.18 -6.12
N ARG A 199 2.66 3.23 -6.85
CA ARG A 199 3.25 4.56 -6.69
C ARG A 199 2.37 5.42 -5.78
N PRO A 200 2.90 6.47 -5.15
CA PRO A 200 2.09 7.47 -4.46
C PRO A 200 1.09 8.15 -5.40
N ALA A 201 -0.17 8.26 -4.98
CA ALA A 201 -1.25 8.85 -5.78
C ALA A 201 -1.23 10.39 -5.74
N LEU A 202 -0.16 10.99 -6.27
CA LEU A 202 0.09 12.44 -6.17
C LEU A 202 -0.57 13.27 -7.27
N GLY A 203 -1.30 12.65 -8.20
CA GLY A 203 -1.77 13.24 -9.47
C GLY A 203 -2.20 14.72 -9.36
N PRO A 204 -3.18 15.06 -8.50
CA PRO A 204 -3.71 16.43 -8.41
C PRO A 204 -2.69 17.50 -8.01
N PHE A 205 -1.64 17.13 -7.28
CA PHE A 205 -0.65 18.06 -6.70
C PHE A 205 0.79 17.69 -7.05
N ARG A 206 1.01 16.76 -8.00
CA ARG A 206 2.35 16.26 -8.36
C ARG A 206 3.29 17.38 -8.82
N HIS A 207 2.76 18.40 -9.49
CA HIS A 207 3.54 19.55 -9.97
C HIS A 207 4.00 20.47 -8.83
N LEU A 208 3.43 20.34 -7.63
CA LEU A 208 3.86 21.03 -6.42
C LEU A 208 4.91 20.23 -5.63
N MET A 209 5.44 19.15 -6.21
CA MET A 209 6.47 18.30 -5.60
C MET A 209 7.81 18.47 -6.29
N ARG A 210 8.90 18.44 -5.51
CA ARG A 210 10.28 18.28 -5.98
C ARG A 210 10.78 16.92 -5.51
N GLY A 211 10.71 15.92 -6.38
CA GLY A 211 11.00 14.54 -6.00
C GLY A 211 9.99 14.01 -4.98
N ARG A 212 10.44 13.79 -3.73
CA ARG A 212 9.62 13.32 -2.61
C ARG A 212 9.32 14.41 -1.58
N GLU A 213 9.56 15.68 -1.90
CA GLU A 213 9.33 16.78 -0.98
C GLU A 213 8.36 17.81 -1.58
N PRO A 214 7.49 18.44 -0.77
CA PRO A 214 6.73 19.61 -1.18
C PRO A 214 7.66 20.73 -1.67
N ALA A 215 7.36 21.30 -2.84
CA ALA A 215 8.05 22.48 -3.36
C ALA A 215 7.43 23.80 -2.88
N VAL A 216 6.31 23.73 -2.15
CA VAL A 216 5.56 24.87 -1.61
C VAL A 216 5.34 24.66 -0.11
N LYS A 217 5.23 25.78 0.63
CA LYS A 217 4.90 25.73 2.06
C LYS A 217 3.48 25.21 2.27
N ASN A 218 3.19 24.75 3.49
CA ASN A 218 1.85 24.36 3.94
C ASN A 218 1.21 23.17 3.17
N LEU A 219 1.97 22.48 2.32
CA LEU A 219 1.59 21.19 1.75
C LEU A 219 2.27 20.07 2.54
N TYR A 220 1.49 19.17 3.12
CA TYR A 220 1.99 18.05 3.92
C TYR A 220 1.55 16.72 3.31
N LEU A 221 2.34 15.67 3.51
CA LEU A 221 2.03 14.32 3.02
C LEU A 221 1.99 13.33 4.19
N VAL A 222 0.95 12.50 4.24
CA VAL A 222 0.78 11.51 5.30
C VAL A 222 0.38 10.16 4.69
N GLY A 223 1.10 9.10 5.07
CA GLY A 223 0.66 7.71 4.84
C GLY A 223 0.96 7.13 3.45
N TYR A 224 1.97 7.63 2.73
CA TYR A 224 2.36 7.11 1.41
C TYR A 224 3.45 6.03 1.45
N GLY A 225 3.96 5.68 2.63
CA GLY A 225 4.98 4.65 2.85
C GLY A 225 6.18 5.20 3.61
N ASN A 226 7.26 4.41 3.69
CA ASN A 226 8.43 4.73 4.52
C ASN A 226 9.03 6.12 4.24
N TRP A 227 8.90 6.62 3.01
CA TRP A 227 9.39 7.95 2.64
C TRP A 227 8.60 9.12 3.27
N THR A 228 7.37 8.88 3.72
CA THR A 228 6.60 9.83 4.56
C THR A 228 6.61 9.43 6.04
N GLY A 229 7.49 8.53 6.43
CA GLY A 229 7.57 7.95 7.77
C GLY A 229 7.53 6.42 7.73
N ASP A 230 8.45 5.79 8.43
CA ASP A 230 8.54 4.32 8.50
C ASP A 230 7.24 3.70 9.01
N GLY A 231 6.69 2.75 8.23
CA GLY A 231 5.41 2.12 8.55
C GLY A 231 4.19 3.03 8.43
N SER A 232 4.33 4.27 7.94
CA SER A 232 3.22 5.23 7.83
C SER A 232 2.08 4.76 6.91
N ALA A 233 2.35 3.88 5.95
CA ALA A 233 1.33 3.26 5.10
C ALA A 233 0.64 2.04 5.76
N THR A 234 0.50 2.05 7.08
CA THR A 234 -0.21 1.01 7.84
C THR A 234 -1.17 1.63 8.84
N LEU A 235 -2.27 0.93 9.14
CA LEU A 235 -3.30 1.41 10.08
C LEU A 235 -2.73 1.77 11.45
N MET A 236 -1.77 0.98 11.95
CA MET A 236 -1.18 1.21 13.26
C MET A 236 -0.01 2.21 13.21
N GLY A 237 0.74 2.26 12.10
CA GLY A 237 1.94 3.08 11.96
C GLY A 237 1.70 4.54 11.54
N VAL A 238 0.55 4.87 10.93
CA VAL A 238 0.28 6.25 10.45
C VAL A 238 0.12 7.28 11.58
N GLY A 239 -0.28 6.83 12.77
CA GLY A 239 -0.72 7.68 13.88
C GLY A 239 0.28 8.77 14.32
N PRO A 240 1.55 8.44 14.60
CA PRO A 240 2.57 9.43 14.98
C PRO A 240 2.74 10.54 13.94
N PHE A 241 2.82 10.20 12.66
CA PHE A 241 3.01 11.14 11.55
C PHE A 241 1.79 12.03 11.32
N ALA A 242 0.58 11.46 11.39
CA ALA A 242 -0.67 12.22 11.34
C ALA A 242 -0.78 13.20 12.51
N LYS A 243 -0.45 12.76 13.73
CA LYS A 243 -0.48 13.60 14.94
C LYS A 243 0.55 14.73 14.89
N HIS A 244 1.74 14.46 14.38
CA HIS A 244 2.76 15.48 14.18
C HIS A 244 2.29 16.54 13.18
N THR A 245 1.83 16.11 11.99
CA THR A 245 1.32 17.00 10.94
C THR A 245 0.18 17.87 11.45
N ALA A 246 -0.78 17.29 12.20
CA ALA A 246 -1.87 18.04 12.80
C ALA A 246 -1.40 19.13 13.80
N ARG A 247 -0.33 18.87 14.57
CA ARG A 247 0.25 19.88 15.47
C ARG A 247 0.94 21.01 14.70
N VAL A 248 1.63 20.69 13.61
CA VAL A 248 2.27 21.66 12.72
C VAL A 248 1.20 22.58 12.13
N VAL A 249 0.16 22.01 11.50
CA VAL A 249 -0.96 22.77 10.91
C VAL A 249 -1.68 23.63 11.97
N ALA A 250 -1.78 23.14 13.21
CA ALA A 250 -2.37 23.91 14.31
C ALA A 250 -1.43 24.98 14.92
N GLY A 251 -0.22 25.17 14.37
CA GLY A 251 0.77 26.13 14.88
C GLY A 251 1.34 25.78 16.27
N ARG A 252 1.30 24.50 16.66
CA ARG A 252 1.70 24.04 18.00
C ARG A 252 3.13 23.52 18.09
N VAL A 253 3.78 23.28 16.94
CA VAL A 253 5.17 22.82 16.82
C VAL A 253 5.77 23.32 15.50
N ASP A 254 7.10 23.48 15.44
CA ASP A 254 7.81 23.87 14.22
C ASP A 254 7.85 22.75 13.18
N GLU A 255 7.87 23.13 11.89
CA GLU A 255 7.84 22.20 10.74
C GLU A 255 9.03 21.23 10.67
N ALA A 256 10.18 21.60 11.24
CA ALA A 256 11.47 20.90 11.05
C ALA A 256 11.57 19.51 11.71
N ARG A 257 10.57 19.07 12.48
CA ARG A 257 10.64 17.84 13.33
C ARG A 257 9.94 16.61 12.75
N GLN A 258 9.70 16.54 11.44
CA GLN A 258 8.98 15.42 10.81
C GLN A 258 9.69 14.05 10.94
N HIS A 259 11.01 14.02 11.19
CA HIS A 259 11.81 12.80 11.22
C HIS A 259 12.35 12.39 12.62
N GLU A 260 12.05 13.16 13.67
CA GLU A 260 12.44 12.84 15.06
C GLU A 260 11.27 12.17 15.81
N PHE A 261 11.01 10.90 15.51
CA PHE A 261 10.16 10.04 16.34
C PHE A 261 10.79 8.68 16.50
#